data_AF-A0A212FEV6-F1
#
_entry.id   AF-A0A212FEV6-F1
#
_cell.length_a   1.000
_cell.length_b   1.000
_cell.length_c   1.000
_cell.angle_alpha   90.00
_cell.angle_beta   90.00
_cell.angle_gamma   90.00
#
_symmetry.space_group_name_H-M   'P 1'
#
loop_
_entity.id
_entity.type
_entity.pdbx_description
1 polymer ?
#
loop_
_entity_poly.entity_id
_entity_poly.type
_entity_poly.pdbx_seq_one_letter_code
_entity_poly.pdbx_strand_id
1 'polypeptide(L)'
;MALAAQKSVASLMRKTLDRQAALARVKFSFKKKQVEQILLSYVRDGNPEQFNELVKVLRDCPLNDNNFRILFEDSLSCVVLLGRELKPFVDALCCIEWASREEELVEMYSRFVLSLVTAHTYHYSRIMASLIKLFKPDGENWQDSPSPEMVSQWSNIHTIIAQIVAVMPLTSDLLMQTYYR
;
A
#
# COMPACT_ATOMS: atom_id res chain seq x y z
N MET A 1 31.21 31.77 -0.86
CA MET A 1 30.87 31.31 0.51
C MET A 1 29.37 31.19 0.79
N ALA A 2 28.49 32.03 0.24
CA ALA A 2 27.04 31.97 0.51
C ALA A 2 26.31 30.68 0.06
N LEU A 3 26.71 30.08 -1.07
CA LEU A 3 26.08 28.84 -1.61
C LEU A 3 26.33 27.60 -0.74
N ALA A 4 27.46 27.53 -0.03
CA ALA A 4 27.78 26.40 0.86
C ALA A 4 26.93 26.44 2.15
N ALA A 5 26.65 27.65 2.66
CA ALA A 5 25.77 27.84 3.81
C ALA A 5 24.31 27.48 3.50
N GLN A 6 23.80 27.83 2.31
CA GLN A 6 22.44 27.44 1.89
C GLN A 6 22.27 25.93 1.74
N LYS A 7 23.24 25.21 1.16
CA LYS A 7 23.21 23.73 1.08
C LYS A 7 23.23 23.07 2.46
N SER A 8 23.98 23.65 3.41
CA SER A 8 24.05 23.17 4.79
C SER A 8 22.73 23.34 5.56
N VAL A 9 22.05 24.48 5.41
CA VAL A 9 20.76 24.74 6.07
C VAL A 9 19.66 23.85 5.49
N ALA A 10 19.60 23.68 4.17
CA ALA A 10 18.63 22.77 3.54
C ALA A 10 18.83 21.31 3.99
N SER A 11 20.08 20.87 4.12
CA SER A 11 20.45 19.54 4.65
C SER A 11 19.98 19.34 6.09
N LEU A 12 20.13 20.36 6.96
CA LEU A 12 19.70 20.32 8.36
C LEU A 12 18.17 20.33 8.51
N MET A 13 17.48 21.12 7.69
CA MET A 13 16.02 21.15 7.66
C MET A 13 15.45 19.80 7.24
N ARG A 14 16.01 19.19 6.17
CA ARG A 14 15.61 17.86 5.70
C ARG A 14 15.83 16.80 6.79
N LYS A 15 16.99 16.78 7.44
CA LYS A 15 17.28 15.90 8.59
C LYS A 15 16.30 16.08 9.76
N THR A 16 15.88 17.31 10.04
CA THR A 16 14.93 17.61 11.13
C THR A 16 13.53 17.09 10.80
N LEU A 17 13.07 17.30 9.56
CA LEU A 17 11.81 16.77 9.03
C LEU A 17 11.81 15.23 9.02
N ASP A 18 12.88 14.62 8.52
CA ASP A 18 13.03 13.16 8.52
C ASP A 18 13.00 12.58 9.94
N ARG A 19 13.66 13.25 10.89
CA ARG A 19 13.62 12.87 12.31
C ARG A 19 12.23 13.03 12.92
N GLN A 20 11.51 14.10 12.60
CA GLN A 20 10.13 14.29 13.08
C GLN A 20 9.17 13.25 12.48
N ALA A 21 9.31 12.95 11.19
CA ALA A 21 8.56 11.88 10.53
C ALA A 21 8.90 10.50 11.12
N ALA A 22 10.17 10.24 11.46
CA ALA A 22 10.57 9.03 12.16
C ALA A 22 9.98 8.94 13.57
N LEU A 23 9.94 10.05 14.32
CA LEU A 23 9.32 10.10 15.65
C LEU A 23 7.78 9.93 15.60
N ALA A 24 7.12 10.45 14.56
CA ALA A 24 5.70 10.23 14.32
C ALA A 24 5.42 8.74 13.99
N ARG A 25 6.27 8.10 13.19
CA ARG A 25 6.22 6.64 12.90
C ARG A 25 6.38 5.75 14.14
N VAL A 26 7.05 6.25 15.18
CA VAL A 26 7.22 5.56 16.47
C VAL A 26 6.02 5.76 17.41
N LYS A 27 5.21 6.80 17.21
CA LYS A 27 4.16 7.19 18.16
C LYS A 27 2.83 6.44 18.03
N PHE A 28 2.53 5.82 16.88
CA PHE A 28 1.34 4.98 16.75
C PHE A 28 1.74 3.54 16.45
N SER A 29 1.22 2.60 17.25
CA SER A 29 1.37 1.18 17.04
C SER A 29 -0.02 0.57 17.00
N PHE A 30 -0.31 -0.22 15.97
CA PHE A 30 -1.50 -1.06 16.01
C PHE A 30 -1.35 -2.11 17.10
N LYS A 31 -2.46 -2.41 17.77
CA LYS A 31 -2.58 -3.60 18.63
C LYS A 31 -3.07 -4.75 17.76
N LYS A 32 -2.71 -5.98 18.12
CA LYS A 32 -3.20 -7.19 17.46
C LYS A 32 -4.74 -7.21 17.44
N LYS A 33 -5.35 -7.54 16.30
CA LYS A 33 -6.81 -7.52 16.05
C LYS A 33 -7.47 -6.15 16.09
N GLN A 34 -6.72 -5.06 16.25
CA GLN A 34 -7.32 -3.73 16.33
C GLN A 34 -8.00 -3.35 15.02
N VAL A 35 -7.37 -3.66 13.88
CA VAL A 35 -7.93 -3.33 12.56
C VAL A 35 -9.17 -4.18 12.33
N GLU A 36 -9.08 -5.49 12.58
CA GLU A 36 -10.20 -6.43 12.47
C GLU A 36 -11.42 -5.94 13.28
N GLN A 37 -11.21 -5.52 14.54
CA GLN A 37 -12.28 -5.03 15.41
C GLN A 37 -12.94 -3.75 14.90
N ILE A 38 -12.14 -2.81 14.36
CA ILE A 38 -12.66 -1.56 13.78
C ILE A 38 -13.51 -1.87 12.54
N LEU A 39 -13.07 -2.79 11.69
CA LEU A 39 -13.83 -3.18 10.49
C LEU A 39 -15.13 -3.89 10.86
N LEU A 40 -15.09 -4.79 11.84
CA LEU A 40 -16.28 -5.48 12.36
C LEU A 40 -17.30 -4.51 12.98
N SER A 41 -16.84 -3.52 13.77
CA SER A 41 -17.73 -2.54 14.39
C SER A 41 -18.37 -1.62 13.34
N TYR A 42 -17.63 -1.25 12.29
CA TYR A 42 -18.18 -0.48 11.18
C TYR A 42 -19.28 -1.26 10.44
N VAL A 43 -18.99 -2.51 10.05
CA VAL A 43 -19.92 -3.33 9.26
C VAL A 43 -21.17 -3.72 10.07
N ARG A 44 -21.01 -4.06 11.36
CA ARG A 44 -22.12 -4.53 12.19
C ARG A 44 -22.90 -3.41 12.86
N ASP A 45 -22.18 -2.45 13.43
CA ASP A 45 -22.75 -1.45 14.34
C ASP A 45 -22.89 -0.08 13.66
N GLY A 46 -22.41 0.05 12.41
CA GLY A 46 -22.51 1.28 11.62
C GLY A 46 -21.73 2.44 12.23
N ASN A 47 -20.65 2.17 12.97
CA ASN A 47 -19.84 3.20 13.64
C ASN A 47 -18.76 3.77 12.68
N PRO A 48 -18.97 4.95 12.07
CA PRO A 48 -18.05 5.47 11.06
C PRO A 48 -16.83 6.15 11.65
N GLU A 49 -16.83 6.52 12.93
CA GLU A 49 -15.81 7.40 13.51
C GLU A 49 -14.43 6.73 13.55
N GLN A 50 -14.35 5.55 14.16
CA GLN A 50 -13.11 4.78 14.26
C GLN A 50 -12.63 4.30 12.89
N PHE A 51 -13.56 3.96 12.00
CA PHE A 51 -13.26 3.57 10.63
C PHE A 51 -12.64 4.71 9.83
N ASN A 52 -13.26 5.90 9.87
CA ASN A 52 -12.75 7.07 9.15
C ASN A 52 -11.38 7.50 9.67
N GLU A 53 -11.18 7.45 10.99
CA GLU A 53 -9.87 7.74 11.60
C GLU A 53 -8.82 6.72 11.17
N LEU A 54 -9.15 5.42 11.13
CA LEU A 54 -8.25 4.39 10.62
C LEU A 54 -7.85 4.67 9.16
N VAL A 55 -8.82 4.95 8.28
CA VAL A 55 -8.56 5.26 6.86
C VAL A 55 -7.66 6.49 6.73
N LYS A 56 -7.89 7.52 7.56
CA LYS A 56 -7.08 8.73 7.60
C LYS A 56 -5.65 8.43 8.04
N VAL A 57 -5.47 7.70 9.13
CA VAL A 57 -4.14 7.28 9.62
C VAL A 57 -3.38 6.51 8.54
N LEU A 58 -4.03 5.58 7.82
CA LEU A 58 -3.37 4.81 6.77
C LEU A 58 -2.94 5.65 5.56
N ARG A 59 -3.61 6.79 5.31
CA ARG A 59 -3.26 7.71 4.22
C ARG A 59 -2.17 8.68 4.61
N ASP A 60 -2.23 9.19 5.84
CA ASP A 60 -1.41 10.31 6.28
C ASP A 60 -0.10 9.84 6.95
N CYS A 61 -0.08 8.62 7.49
CA CYS A 61 1.02 8.12 8.30
C CYS A 61 1.73 6.94 7.61
N PRO A 62 3.05 7.05 7.31
CA PRO A 62 3.79 5.91 6.79
C PRO A 62 3.91 4.80 7.84
N LEU A 63 3.76 3.55 7.40
CA LEU A 63 3.80 2.38 8.28
C LEU A 63 5.22 1.88 8.49
N ASN A 64 5.60 1.66 9.75
CA ASN A 64 6.74 0.81 10.09
C ASN A 64 6.38 -0.68 9.85
N ASP A 65 7.39 -1.55 9.82
CA ASP A 65 7.19 -2.97 9.49
C ASP A 65 6.31 -3.72 10.48
N ASN A 66 6.35 -3.36 11.77
CA ASN A 66 5.48 -3.96 12.78
C ASN A 66 4.00 -3.64 12.54
N ASN A 67 3.69 -2.38 12.27
CA ASN A 67 2.33 -1.95 11.94
C ASN A 67 1.87 -2.52 10.61
N PHE A 68 2.77 -2.66 9.63
CA PHE A 68 2.48 -3.31 8.37
C PHE A 68 2.05 -4.76 8.60
N ARG A 69 2.82 -5.54 9.38
CA ARG A 69 2.49 -6.93 9.73
C ARG A 69 1.10 -7.02 10.36
N ILE A 70 0.85 -6.25 11.42
CA ILE A 70 -0.44 -6.27 12.13
C ILE A 70 -1.59 -5.90 11.20
N LEU A 71 -1.41 -4.85 10.39
CA LEU A 71 -2.44 -4.38 9.47
C LEU A 71 -2.83 -5.46 8.45
N PHE A 72 -1.85 -6.09 7.80
CA PHE A 72 -2.13 -7.09 6.77
C PHE A 72 -2.54 -8.44 7.35
N GLU A 73 -2.05 -8.83 8.53
CA GLU A 73 -2.55 -10.00 9.26
C GLU A 73 -4.03 -9.84 9.64
N ASP A 74 -4.38 -8.72 10.26
CA ASP A 74 -5.77 -8.42 10.63
C ASP A 74 -6.66 -8.28 9.37
N SER A 75 -6.14 -7.68 8.29
CA SER A 75 -6.91 -7.55 7.04
C SER A 75 -7.14 -8.91 6.37
N LEU A 76 -6.18 -9.82 6.47
CA LEU A 76 -6.30 -11.19 5.97
C LEU A 76 -7.28 -12.01 6.80
N SER A 77 -7.31 -11.87 8.13
CA SER A 77 -8.24 -12.60 9.00
C SER A 77 -9.70 -12.25 8.72
N CYS A 78 -9.96 -11.05 8.22
CA CYS A 78 -11.30 -10.55 7.90
C CYS A 78 -11.49 -10.16 6.42
N VAL A 79 -10.70 -10.73 5.51
CA VAL A 79 -10.72 -10.36 4.09
C VAL A 79 -12.11 -10.44 3.46
N VAL A 80 -12.93 -11.39 3.91
CA VAL A 80 -14.33 -11.61 3.46
C VAL A 80 -15.28 -10.46 3.80
N LEU A 81 -14.89 -9.58 4.74
CA LEU A 81 -15.65 -8.39 5.11
C LEU A 81 -15.32 -7.21 4.20
N LEU A 82 -14.23 -7.25 3.43
CA LEU A 82 -13.70 -6.16 2.60
C LEU A 82 -14.54 -5.93 1.34
N GLY A 83 -15.85 -5.91 1.53
CA GLY A 83 -16.96 -5.59 0.63
C GLY A 83 -16.88 -4.19 0.01
N ARG A 84 -17.86 -3.87 -0.84
CA ARG A 84 -17.96 -2.56 -1.52
C ARG A 84 -17.99 -1.39 -0.55
N GLU A 85 -18.55 -1.61 0.65
CA GLU A 85 -18.66 -0.61 1.71
C GLU A 85 -17.30 -0.24 2.31
N LEU A 86 -16.36 -1.18 2.35
CA LEU A 86 -14.98 -0.98 2.84
C LEU A 86 -14.03 -0.50 1.74
N LYS A 87 -14.55 -0.06 0.60
CA LYS A 87 -13.74 0.51 -0.49
C LYS A 87 -12.77 1.61 -0.03
N PRO A 88 -13.14 2.59 0.82
CA PRO A 88 -12.20 3.64 1.26
C PRO A 88 -10.98 3.08 2.01
N PHE A 89 -11.15 1.96 2.71
CA PHE A 89 -10.09 1.25 3.40
C PHE A 89 -9.20 0.46 2.44
N VAL A 90 -9.81 -0.29 1.50
CA VAL A 90 -9.05 -0.96 0.43
C VAL A 90 -8.24 0.05 -0.40
N ASP A 91 -8.82 1.21 -0.71
CA ASP A 91 -8.13 2.31 -1.39
C ASP A 91 -6.89 2.77 -0.60
N ALA A 92 -7.00 2.88 0.73
CA ALA A 92 -5.88 3.24 1.57
C ALA A 92 -4.80 2.14 1.57
N LEU A 93 -5.20 0.86 1.65
CA LEU A 93 -4.26 -0.27 1.61
C LEU A 93 -3.46 -0.33 0.30
N CYS A 94 -4.09 0.00 -0.84
CA CYS A 94 -3.43 0.03 -2.15
C CYS A 94 -2.32 1.11 -2.26
N CYS A 95 -2.37 2.13 -1.40
CA CYS A 95 -1.40 3.24 -1.40
C CYS A 95 -0.22 3.01 -0.43
N ILE A 96 -0.27 1.94 0.37
CA ILE A 96 0.82 1.63 1.31
C ILE A 96 2.04 1.18 0.52
N GLU A 97 3.20 1.75 0.83
CA GLU A 97 4.46 1.29 0.26
C GLU A 97 4.79 -0.12 0.77
N TRP A 98 4.99 -1.05 -0.17
CA TRP A 98 5.29 -2.46 0.11
C TRP A 98 6.43 -3.03 -0.76
N ALA A 99 6.60 -2.55 -2.00
CA ALA A 99 7.47 -3.17 -3.00
C ALA A 99 8.96 -3.14 -2.67
N SER A 100 9.38 -2.20 -1.82
CA SER A 100 10.75 -1.99 -1.34
C SER A 100 11.05 -2.70 -0.01
N ARG A 101 10.04 -3.33 0.61
CA ARG A 101 10.17 -3.96 1.92
C ARG A 101 10.85 -5.32 1.83
N GLU A 102 11.21 -5.87 2.99
CA GLU A 102 11.74 -7.22 3.12
C GLU A 102 10.79 -8.26 2.51
N GLU A 103 11.37 -9.35 2.02
CA GLU A 103 10.68 -10.41 1.27
C GLU A 103 9.43 -10.95 1.99
N GLU A 104 9.52 -11.16 3.31
CA GLU A 104 8.38 -11.64 4.11
C GLU A 104 7.18 -10.68 4.08
N LEU A 105 7.43 -9.37 4.06
CA LEU A 105 6.38 -8.35 4.02
C LEU A 105 5.79 -8.22 2.62
N VAL A 106 6.61 -8.38 1.59
CA VAL A 106 6.18 -8.47 0.20
C VAL A 106 5.27 -9.68 -0.01
N GLU A 107 5.65 -10.85 0.52
CA GLU A 107 4.85 -12.07 0.44
C GLU A 107 3.52 -11.90 1.19
N MET A 108 3.54 -11.28 2.36
CA MET A 108 2.32 -10.97 3.13
C MET A 108 1.36 -10.08 2.34
N TYR A 109 1.88 -9.03 1.69
CA TYR A 109 1.09 -8.16 0.82
C TYR A 109 0.53 -8.92 -0.38
N SER A 110 1.34 -9.77 -1.03
CA SER A 110 0.89 -10.63 -2.13
C SER A 110 -0.27 -11.54 -1.70
N ARG A 111 -0.14 -12.23 -0.56
CA ARG A 111 -1.20 -13.08 -0.01
C ARG A 111 -2.48 -12.29 0.24
N PHE A 112 -2.37 -11.09 0.80
CA PHE A 112 -3.51 -10.20 1.00
C PHE A 112 -4.19 -9.86 -0.32
N VAL A 113 -3.44 -9.38 -1.31
CA VAL A 113 -3.97 -8.97 -2.61
C VAL A 113 -4.67 -10.12 -3.31
N LEU A 114 -4.04 -11.30 -3.36
CA LEU A 114 -4.64 -12.50 -3.97
C LEU A 114 -5.93 -12.91 -3.25
N SER A 115 -5.93 -12.91 -1.92
CA SER A 115 -7.12 -13.23 -1.12
C SER A 115 -8.24 -12.22 -1.35
N LEU A 116 -7.91 -10.94 -1.48
CA LEU A 116 -8.88 -9.88 -1.72
C LEU A 116 -9.52 -10.00 -3.11
N VAL A 117 -8.74 -10.13 -4.17
CA VAL A 117 -9.29 -10.16 -5.53
C VAL A 117 -10.09 -11.44 -5.81
N THR A 118 -9.76 -12.54 -5.14
CA THR A 118 -10.50 -13.81 -5.22
C THR A 118 -11.81 -13.75 -4.44
N ALA A 119 -11.81 -13.19 -3.22
CA ALA A 119 -13.02 -13.04 -2.41
C ALA A 119 -13.96 -11.92 -2.95
N HIS A 120 -13.37 -10.87 -3.53
CA HIS A 120 -14.04 -9.63 -3.87
C HIS A 120 -13.60 -9.10 -5.24
N THR A 121 -14.00 -9.81 -6.30
CA THR A 121 -13.59 -9.55 -7.70
C THR A 121 -13.84 -8.12 -8.19
N TYR A 122 -14.76 -7.36 -7.60
CA TYR A 122 -14.99 -5.96 -7.99
C TYR A 122 -13.83 -5.03 -7.59
N HIS A 123 -12.96 -5.42 -6.66
CA HIS A 123 -11.72 -4.69 -6.35
C HIS A 123 -10.61 -4.95 -7.38
N TYR A 124 -10.74 -5.97 -8.22
CA TYR A 124 -9.71 -6.38 -9.18
C TYR A 124 -9.19 -5.22 -10.03
N SER A 125 -10.10 -4.51 -10.72
CA SER A 125 -9.72 -3.42 -11.64
C SER A 125 -8.92 -2.34 -10.93
N ARG A 126 -9.27 -2.06 -9.67
CA ARG A 126 -8.62 -1.08 -8.83
C ARG A 126 -7.24 -1.52 -8.37
N ILE A 127 -7.14 -2.74 -7.85
CA ILE A 127 -5.87 -3.34 -7.40
C ILE A 127 -4.88 -3.40 -8.55
N MET A 128 -5.34 -3.86 -9.72
CA MET A 128 -4.50 -3.90 -10.92
C MET A 128 -4.08 -2.50 -11.34
N ALA A 129 -4.99 -1.52 -11.35
CA ALA A 129 -4.63 -0.14 -11.64
C ALA A 129 -3.60 0.42 -10.64
N SER A 130 -3.70 0.11 -9.35
CA SER A 130 -2.69 0.55 -8.36
C SER A 130 -1.34 -0.11 -8.57
N LEU A 131 -1.30 -1.41 -8.87
CA LEU A 131 -0.06 -2.13 -9.16
C LEU A 131 0.61 -1.59 -10.43
N ILE A 132 -0.16 -1.37 -11.50
CA ILE A 132 0.36 -0.84 -12.77
C ILE A 132 0.94 0.56 -12.60
N LYS A 133 0.32 1.41 -11.76
CA LYS A 133 0.83 2.76 -11.47
C LYS A 133 2.25 2.76 -10.89
N LEU A 134 2.64 1.71 -10.16
CA LEU A 134 3.98 1.60 -9.57
C LEU A 134 5.10 1.39 -10.61
N PHE A 135 4.75 1.03 -11.85
CA PHE A 135 5.72 0.98 -12.95
C PHE A 135 6.02 2.34 -13.59
N LYS A 136 5.24 3.39 -13.29
CA LYS A 136 5.54 4.72 -13.81
C LYS A 136 6.72 5.27 -13.00
N PRO A 137 7.92 5.44 -13.60
CA PRO A 137 9.00 6.10 -12.89
C PRO A 137 8.59 7.54 -12.59
N ASP A 138 8.90 8.00 -11.38
CA ASP A 138 8.81 9.41 -11.02
C ASP A 138 9.93 10.19 -11.75
N GLY A 139 9.73 10.48 -13.04
CA GLY A 139 10.60 11.37 -13.82
C GLY A 139 10.92 10.92 -15.24
N GLU A 140 11.25 11.88 -16.10
CA GLU A 140 11.57 11.74 -17.52
C GLU A 140 12.99 11.19 -17.80
N ASN A 141 13.76 10.82 -16.76
CA ASN A 141 15.15 10.39 -16.92
C ASN A 141 15.25 8.88 -17.18
N TRP A 142 14.74 8.42 -18.32
CA TRP A 142 14.98 7.08 -18.87
C TRP A 142 16.40 6.89 -19.43
N GLN A 143 17.29 7.86 -19.21
CA GLN A 143 18.63 7.91 -19.79
C GLN A 143 19.66 7.10 -18.99
N ASP A 144 19.34 6.73 -17.75
CA ASP A 144 20.18 5.86 -16.91
C ASP A 144 19.49 4.51 -16.69
N SER A 145 20.26 3.42 -16.78
CA SER A 145 19.79 2.07 -16.44
C SER A 145 19.15 2.05 -15.05
N PRO A 146 18.02 1.34 -14.83
CA PRO A 146 17.35 1.31 -13.54
C PRO A 146 18.28 0.80 -12.43
N SER A 147 18.21 1.40 -11.25
CA SER A 147 19.01 0.95 -10.11
C SER A 147 18.64 -0.49 -9.71
N PRO A 148 19.55 -1.24 -9.07
CA PRO A 148 19.23 -2.58 -8.57
C PRO A 148 18.00 -2.61 -7.65
N GLU A 149 17.80 -1.55 -6.86
CA GLU A 149 16.63 -1.38 -5.99
C GLU A 149 15.34 -1.23 -6.80
N MET A 150 15.34 -0.41 -7.87
CA MET A 150 14.20 -0.26 -8.77
C MET A 150 13.87 -1.58 -9.47
N VAL A 151 14.89 -2.30 -9.94
CA VAL A 151 14.71 -3.62 -10.57
C VAL A 151 14.08 -4.61 -9.58
N SER A 152 14.53 -4.62 -8.34
CA SER A 152 13.96 -5.48 -7.29
C SER A 152 12.49 -5.14 -7.01
N GLN A 153 12.16 -3.85 -6.87
CA GLN A 153 10.78 -3.40 -6.66
C GLN A 153 9.87 -3.79 -7.84
N TRP A 154 10.33 -3.56 -9.08
CA TRP A 154 9.58 -3.94 -10.27
C TRP A 154 9.40 -5.45 -10.39
N SER A 155 10.39 -6.24 -10.00
CA SER A 155 10.28 -7.70 -9.92
C SER A 155 9.18 -8.13 -8.94
N ASN A 156 9.11 -7.50 -7.76
CA ASN A 156 8.07 -7.76 -6.78
C ASN A 156 6.67 -7.43 -7.33
N ILE A 157 6.51 -6.27 -7.98
CA ILE A 157 5.26 -5.84 -8.61
C ILE A 157 4.84 -6.80 -9.72
N HIS A 158 5.77 -7.16 -10.61
CA HIS A 158 5.50 -8.09 -11.71
C HIS A 158 5.09 -9.47 -11.20
N THR A 159 5.73 -9.95 -10.14
CA THR A 159 5.40 -11.24 -9.52
C THR A 159 3.95 -11.27 -9.02
N ILE A 160 3.50 -10.24 -8.30
CA ILE A 160 2.12 -10.17 -7.82
C ILE A 160 1.12 -10.10 -8.98
N ILE A 161 1.40 -9.30 -10.01
CA ILE A 161 0.53 -9.22 -11.20
C ILE A 161 0.43 -10.59 -11.88
N ALA A 162 1.55 -11.28 -12.07
CA ALA A 162 1.56 -12.61 -12.68
C ALA A 162 0.73 -13.60 -11.86
N GLN A 163 0.83 -13.56 -10.52
CA GLN A 163 0.02 -14.38 -9.63
C GLN A 163 -1.47 -14.06 -9.75
N ILE A 164 -1.84 -12.78 -9.79
CA ILE A 164 -3.24 -12.36 -9.97
C ILE A 164 -3.79 -12.88 -11.29
N VAL A 165 -3.06 -12.70 -12.40
CA VAL A 165 -3.47 -13.16 -13.74
C VAL A 165 -3.60 -14.69 -13.79
N ALA A 166 -2.69 -15.41 -13.13
CA ALA A 166 -2.75 -16.87 -13.06
C ALA A 166 -4.00 -17.38 -12.32
N VAL A 167 -4.42 -16.69 -11.25
CA VAL A 167 -5.60 -17.07 -10.45
C VAL A 167 -6.91 -16.54 -11.07
N MET A 168 -6.86 -15.42 -11.79
CA MET A 168 -8.02 -14.77 -12.40
C MET A 168 -7.80 -14.49 -13.91
N PRO A 169 -7.67 -15.53 -14.75
CA PRO A 169 -7.32 -15.37 -16.16
C PRO A 169 -8.39 -14.62 -16.98
N LEU A 170 -9.67 -14.75 -16.60
CA LEU A 170 -10.80 -14.13 -17.32
C LEU A 170 -10.95 -12.63 -17.06
N THR A 171 -10.30 -12.08 -16.04
CA THR A 171 -10.37 -10.64 -15.75
C THR A 171 -9.29 -9.83 -16.48
N SER A 172 -8.35 -10.50 -17.15
CA SER A 172 -7.34 -9.89 -18.04
C SER A 172 -7.99 -9.06 -19.16
N ASP A 173 -9.08 -9.58 -19.73
CA ASP A 173 -9.85 -8.89 -20.77
C ASP A 173 -10.48 -7.59 -20.25
N LEU A 174 -10.83 -7.55 -18.97
CA LEU A 174 -11.37 -6.36 -18.29
C LEU A 174 -10.33 -5.24 -18.15
N LEU A 175 -9.04 -5.59 -18.00
CA LEU A 175 -7.94 -4.61 -17.99
C LEU A 175 -7.73 -4.01 -19.37
N MET A 176 -7.74 -4.83 -20.41
CA MET A 176 -7.57 -4.35 -21.79
C MET A 176 -8.68 -3.38 -22.19
N GLN A 177 -9.91 -3.60 -21.73
CA GLN A 177 -11.05 -2.70 -21.99
C GLN A 177 -11.00 -1.37 -21.21
N THR A 178 -10.34 -1.33 -20.05
CA THR A 178 -10.28 -0.11 -19.21
C THR A 178 -9.16 0.85 -19.60
N TYR A 179 -8.14 0.38 -20.32
CA TYR A 179 -7.04 1.24 -20.82
C TYR A 179 -7.25 1.74 -22.26
N TYR A 180 -8.14 1.13 -23.04
CA TYR A 180 -8.46 1.53 -24.43
C TYR A 180 -9.73 2.38 -24.57
N ARG A 181 -10.16 3.07 -23.50
CA ARG A 181 -11.23 4.08 -23.55
C ARG A 181 -10.74 5.45 -23.10
#